data_AF-A0A8R1HIZ2-F1
#
_entry.id   AF-A0A8R1HIZ2-F1
#
_cell.length_a   1.000
_cell.length_b   1.000
_cell.length_c   1.000
_cell.angle_alpha   90.00
_cell.angle_beta   90.00
_cell.angle_gamma   90.00
#
_symmetry.space_group_name_H-M   'P 1'
#
loop_
_entity.id
_entity.type
_entity.pdbx_description
1 polymer ?
#
loop_
_entity_poly.entity_id
_entity_poly.type
_entity_poly.pdbx_seq_one_letter_code
_entity_poly.pdbx_strand_id
1 'polypeptide(L)'
;MQLGEYDLTVTDVTVFVVFLVALKKVFARFLAPKIAEPRRYEIEPLEQRNLTLKEIENLRKEENRCLVVVNNKIYDLSSSRELYENNRDVFETENGCGEEWEPILNRKFQFVGKVVSTI
;
A
#
# COMPACT_ATOMS: atom_id res chain seq x y z
N MET A 1 38.22 31.78 40.18
CA MET A 1 37.56 31.37 38.92
C MET A 1 37.10 32.63 38.22
N GLN A 2 37.88 33.14 37.27
CA GLN A 2 37.42 34.21 36.38
C GLN A 2 36.55 33.56 35.30
N LEU A 3 35.25 33.82 35.33
CA LEU A 3 34.38 33.60 34.18
C LEU A 3 34.85 34.59 33.11
N GLY A 4 35.70 34.11 32.20
CA GLY A 4 36.15 34.91 31.06
C GLY A 4 34.94 35.39 30.28
N GLU A 5 34.85 36.70 30.07
CA GLU A 5 33.86 37.32 29.18
C GLU A 5 34.06 36.69 27.80
N TYR A 6 33.13 35.81 27.42
CA TYR A 6 33.16 35.18 26.11
C TYR A 6 32.58 36.19 25.12
N ASP A 7 33.45 36.96 24.48
CA ASP A 7 33.04 37.82 23.36
C ASP A 7 32.53 36.91 22.25
N LEU A 8 31.22 36.97 22.00
CA LEU A 8 30.57 36.17 20.98
C LEU A 8 31.14 36.56 19.61
N THR A 9 32.07 35.77 19.09
CA THR A 9 32.72 36.09 17.82
C THR A 9 31.82 35.68 16.65
N VAL A 10 31.99 36.33 15.51
CA VAL A 10 31.30 35.98 14.26
C VAL A 10 31.53 34.50 13.92
N THR A 11 32.71 33.96 14.26
CA THR A 11 33.06 32.56 14.09
C THR A 11 32.15 31.64 14.91
N ASP A 12 31.87 31.98 16.17
CA ASP A 12 31.00 31.18 17.06
C ASP A 12 29.57 31.12 16.52
N VAL A 13 29.05 32.25 16.04
CA VAL A 13 27.73 32.33 15.41
C VAL A 13 27.68 31.47 14.14
N THR A 14 28.73 31.53 13.33
CA THR A 14 28.81 30.79 12.07
C THR A 14 28.84 29.28 12.32
N VAL A 15 29.66 28.83 13.28
CA VAL A 15 29.75 27.42 13.69
C VAL A 15 28.40 26.93 14.23
N PHE A 16 27.73 27.74 15.05
CA PHE A 16 26.43 27.39 15.60
C PHE A 16 25.35 27.24 14.53
N VAL A 17 25.30 28.14 13.54
CA VAL A 17 24.36 28.05 12.42
C VAL A 17 24.62 26.81 11.56
N VAL A 18 25.88 26.54 11.23
CA VAL A 18 26.25 25.33 10.46
C VAL A 18 25.87 24.06 11.22
N PHE A 19 26.10 24.04 12.54
CA PHE A 19 25.69 22.94 13.40
C PHE A 19 24.17 22.74 13.39
N LEU A 20 23.37 23.80 13.52
CA LEU A 20 21.90 23.71 13.47
C LEU A 20 21.38 23.20 12.12
N VAL A 21 21.99 23.62 11.00
CA VAL A 21 21.61 23.15 9.67
C VAL A 21 21.94 21.67 9.50
N ALA A 22 23.12 21.23 9.97
CA ALA A 22 23.49 19.82 9.97
C ALA A 22 22.53 19.00 10.84
N LEU A 23 22.19 19.50 12.04
CA LEU A 23 21.24 18.85 12.94
C LEU A 23 19.87 18.70 12.27
N LYS A 24 19.33 19.78 11.69
CA LYS A 24 18.05 19.76 10.96
C LYS A 24 18.06 18.71 9.85
N LYS A 25 19.15 18.60 9.10
CA LYS A 25 19.29 17.64 8.00
C LYS A 25 19.33 16.20 8.50
N VAL A 26 20.00 15.95 9.62
CA VAL A 26 20.05 14.61 10.26
C VAL A 26 18.69 14.24 10.85
N PHE A 27 18.04 15.16 11.56
CA PHE A 27 16.70 14.95 12.10
C PHE A 27 15.67 14.72 11.01
N ALA A 28 15.68 15.51 9.93
CA ALA A 28 14.79 15.29 8.78
C ALA A 28 15.00 13.92 8.12
N ARG A 29 16.24 13.39 8.14
CA ARG A 29 16.55 12.06 7.61
C ARG A 29 16.12 10.93 8.56
N PHE A 30 16.18 11.16 9.87
CA PHE A 30 15.72 10.21 10.89
C PHE A 30 14.19 10.17 11.04
N LEU A 31 13.55 11.33 10.89
CA LEU A 31 12.10 11.53 10.95
C LEU A 31 11.43 11.41 9.59
N ALA A 32 12.21 11.27 8.50
CA ALA A 32 11.66 10.85 7.23
C ALA A 32 10.89 9.56 7.53
N PRO A 33 9.57 9.53 7.35
CA PRO A 33 8.80 8.33 7.61
C PRO A 33 9.51 7.24 6.82
N LYS A 34 10.02 6.22 7.52
CA LYS A 34 10.38 4.97 6.86
C LYS A 34 9.06 4.53 6.26
N ILE A 35 8.85 4.86 4.99
CA ILE A 35 7.79 4.28 4.17
C ILE A 35 8.14 2.81 4.25
N ALA A 36 7.50 2.12 5.19
CA ALA A 36 7.63 0.69 5.30
C ALA A 36 7.21 0.20 3.93
N GLU A 37 8.14 -0.35 3.17
CA GLU A 37 7.78 -1.07 1.95
C GLU A 37 6.63 -1.99 2.36
N PRO A 38 5.46 -1.90 1.70
CA PRO A 38 4.31 -2.68 2.12
C PRO A 38 4.78 -4.13 2.17
N ARG A 39 4.66 -4.75 3.35
CA ARG A 39 5.02 -6.15 3.55
C ARG A 39 4.33 -6.92 2.44
N ARG A 40 5.08 -7.42 1.46
CA ARG A 40 4.54 -8.29 0.42
C ARG A 40 3.97 -9.48 1.18
N TYR A 41 2.65 -9.54 1.28
CA TYR A 41 1.99 -10.75 1.75
C TYR A 41 2.28 -11.81 0.70
N GLU A 42 3.19 -12.73 1.02
CA GLU A 42 3.51 -13.92 0.22
C GLU A 42 2.34 -14.90 0.32
N ILE A 43 1.20 -14.51 -0.24
CA ILE A 43 0.11 -15.45 -0.51
C ILE A 43 0.43 -16.04 -1.87
N GLU A 44 0.50 -17.37 -1.96
CA GLU A 44 0.77 -18.03 -3.23
C GLU A 44 -0.26 -17.59 -4.27
N PRO A 45 0.19 -17.13 -5.46
CA PRO A 45 -0.69 -16.63 -6.49
C PRO A 45 -1.72 -17.70 -6.87
N LEU A 46 -3.00 -17.33 -6.90
CA LEU A 46 -4.04 -18.28 -7.28
C LEU A 46 -3.80 -18.75 -8.72
N GLU A 47 -4.01 -20.05 -8.98
CA GLU A 47 -3.98 -20.57 -10.35
C GLU A 47 -5.03 -19.86 -11.22
N GLN A 48 -4.69 -19.64 -12.49
CA GLN A 48 -5.60 -18.99 -13.42
C GLN A 48 -6.73 -19.94 -13.80
N ARG A 49 -7.94 -19.66 -13.29
CA ARG A 49 -9.16 -20.43 -13.58
C ARG A 49 -10.38 -19.53 -13.56
N ASN A 50 -11.38 -19.90 -14.37
CA ASN A 50 -12.69 -19.27 -14.31
C ASN A 50 -13.41 -19.74 -13.04
N LEU A 51 -14.11 -18.84 -12.38
CA LEU A 51 -14.80 -19.11 -11.11
C LEU A 51 -16.23 -18.60 -11.17
N THR A 52 -17.11 -19.27 -10.44
CA THR A 52 -18.47 -18.80 -10.18
C THR A 52 -18.47 -17.77 -9.04
N LEU A 53 -19.52 -16.94 -8.95
CA LEU A 53 -19.65 -15.98 -7.85
C LEU A 53 -19.63 -16.67 -6.46
N LYS A 54 -20.23 -17.86 -6.37
CA LYS A 54 -20.24 -18.65 -5.13
C LYS A 54 -18.84 -19.13 -4.74
N GLU A 55 -18.04 -19.58 -5.70
CA GLU A 55 -16.65 -19.96 -5.44
C GLU A 55 -15.80 -18.76 -5.03
N ILE A 56 -16.01 -17.60 -5.65
CA ILE A 56 -15.32 -16.36 -5.27
C ILE A 56 -15.66 -15.98 -3.82
N GLU A 57 -16.93 -16.06 -3.43
CA GLU A 57 -17.37 -15.77 -2.07
C GLU A 57 -16.79 -16.78 -1.06
N ASN A 58 -16.74 -18.07 -1.41
CA ASN A 58 -16.12 -19.09 -0.57
C ASN A 58 -14.62 -18.82 -0.37
N LEU A 59 -13.88 -18.50 -1.44
CA LEU A 59 -12.46 -18.16 -1.37
C LEU A 59 -12.20 -16.91 -0.51
N ARG A 60 -13.09 -15.92 -0.57
CA ARG A 60 -13.04 -14.73 0.30
C ARG A 60 -13.24 -15.08 1.78
N LYS A 61 -14.13 -16.01 2.10
CA LYS A 61 -14.49 -16.37 3.49
C LYS A 61 -13.57 -17.43 4.11
N GLU A 62 -13.30 -18.51 3.39
CA GLU A 62 -12.58 -19.69 3.88
C GLU A 62 -11.06 -19.51 3.79
N GLU A 63 -10.58 -19.05 2.62
CA GLU A 63 -9.15 -18.82 2.38
C GLU A 63 -8.71 -17.38 2.66
N ASN A 64 -9.66 -16.51 3.04
CA ASN A 64 -9.41 -15.10 3.35
C ASN A 64 -8.72 -14.35 2.20
N ARG A 65 -9.02 -14.74 0.95
CA ARG A 65 -8.48 -14.18 -0.29
C ARG A 65 -9.18 -12.87 -0.65
N CYS A 66 -8.41 -11.91 -1.18
CA CYS A 66 -8.95 -10.63 -1.63
C CYS A 66 -9.23 -10.66 -3.14
N LEU A 67 -10.31 -11.32 -3.56
CA LEU A 67 -10.68 -11.41 -4.98
C LEU A 67 -11.61 -10.27 -5.38
N VAL A 68 -11.34 -9.61 -6.50
CA VAL A 68 -12.17 -8.51 -7.03
C VAL A 68 -12.67 -8.84 -8.42
N VAL A 69 -13.94 -8.51 -8.69
CA VAL A 69 -14.58 -8.72 -9.98
C VAL A 69 -14.80 -7.37 -10.67
N VAL A 70 -14.36 -7.24 -11.93
CA VAL A 70 -14.61 -6.08 -12.81
C VAL A 70 -14.83 -6.57 -14.23
N ASN A 71 -15.90 -6.15 -14.90
CA ASN A 71 -16.17 -6.50 -16.30
C ASN A 71 -16.05 -8.01 -16.58
N ASN A 72 -16.66 -8.83 -15.70
CA ASN A 72 -16.58 -10.30 -15.69
C ASN A 72 -15.17 -10.89 -15.55
N LYS A 73 -14.16 -10.08 -15.21
CA LYS A 73 -12.78 -10.52 -14.92
C LYS A 73 -12.55 -10.54 -13.43
N ILE A 74 -11.74 -11.49 -12.99
CA ILE A 74 -11.40 -11.72 -11.59
C ILE A 74 -9.91 -11.38 -11.41
N TYR A 75 -9.61 -10.57 -10.41
CA TYR A 75 -8.25 -10.19 -10.03
C TYR A 75 -7.96 -10.55 -8.57
N ASP A 76 -6.73 -10.98 -8.30
CA ASP A 76 -6.26 -11.27 -6.95
C ASP A 76 -5.53 -10.05 -6.35
N LEU A 77 -6.15 -9.43 -5.36
CA LEU A 77 -5.62 -8.31 -4.57
C LEU A 77 -5.07 -8.76 -3.23
N SER A 78 -4.84 -10.07 -3.01
CA SER A 78 -4.37 -10.59 -1.71
C SER A 78 -3.01 -10.00 -1.30
N SER A 79 -2.20 -9.57 -2.27
CA SER A 79 -0.96 -8.82 -2.04
C SER A 79 -1.14 -7.40 -1.48
N SER A 80 -2.34 -6.82 -1.61
CA SER A 80 -2.72 -5.47 -1.17
C SER A 80 -4.01 -5.49 -0.37
N ARG A 81 -4.04 -6.31 0.69
CA ARG A 81 -5.21 -6.47 1.55
C ARG A 81 -5.76 -5.17 2.14
N GLU A 82 -4.89 -4.23 2.52
CA GLU A 82 -5.31 -2.93 3.05
C GLU A 82 -6.15 -2.14 2.04
N LEU A 83 -5.77 -2.17 0.75
CA LEU A 83 -6.55 -1.56 -0.32
C LEU A 83 -7.92 -2.25 -0.46
N TYR A 84 -7.94 -3.58 -0.36
CA TYR A 84 -9.18 -4.36 -0.43
C TYR A 84 -10.13 -4.02 0.71
N GLU A 85 -9.67 -4.08 1.96
CA GLU A 85 -10.50 -3.82 3.15
C GLU A 85 -11.01 -2.37 3.19
N ASN A 86 -10.18 -1.40 2.77
CA ASN A 86 -10.57 0.02 2.71
C ASN A 86 -11.63 0.35 1.65
N ASN A 87 -11.81 -0.52 0.64
CA ASN A 87 -12.78 -0.32 -0.46
C ASN A 87 -13.70 -1.54 -0.61
N ARG A 88 -13.92 -2.27 0.49
CA ARG A 88 -14.63 -3.55 0.50
C ARG A 88 -16.06 -3.42 0.01
N ASP A 89 -16.72 -2.33 0.38
CA ASP A 89 -18.06 -1.94 -0.07
C ASP A 89 -18.15 -1.79 -1.58
N VAL A 90 -17.07 -1.36 -2.24
CA VAL A 90 -16.98 -1.23 -3.70
C VAL A 90 -16.64 -2.57 -4.36
N PHE A 91 -15.76 -3.37 -3.75
CA PHE A 91 -15.24 -4.62 -4.33
C PHE A 91 -16.14 -5.85 -4.13
N GLU A 92 -17.03 -5.81 -3.14
CA GLU A 92 -17.97 -6.89 -2.82
C GLU A 92 -19.41 -6.60 -3.28
N THR A 93 -19.62 -5.59 -4.14
CA THR A 93 -20.92 -5.33 -4.80
C THR A 93 -21.37 -6.50 -5.68
N GLU A 94 -22.68 -6.70 -5.80
CA GLU A 94 -23.26 -7.80 -6.61
C GLU A 94 -22.85 -7.75 -8.09
N ASN A 95 -22.65 -6.55 -8.63
CA ASN A 95 -22.27 -6.34 -10.03
C ASN A 95 -20.75 -6.25 -10.25
N GLY A 96 -19.94 -6.43 -9.21
CA GLY A 96 -18.51 -6.13 -9.23
C GLY A 96 -18.20 -4.64 -9.10
N CYS A 97 -16.90 -4.30 -8.98
CA CYS A 97 -16.52 -2.90 -8.86
C CYS A 97 -16.55 -2.18 -10.21
N GLY A 98 -16.66 -0.86 -10.15
CA GLY A 98 -16.85 -0.02 -11.33
C GLY A 98 -15.73 -0.16 -12.37
N GLU A 99 -16.07 0.08 -13.63
CA GLU A 99 -15.17 -0.06 -14.78
C GLU A 99 -13.90 0.78 -14.64
N GLU A 100 -13.95 1.87 -13.85
CA GLU A 100 -12.81 2.73 -13.54
C GLU A 100 -11.65 1.97 -12.86
N TRP A 101 -11.94 0.85 -12.20
CA TRP A 101 -10.94 0.02 -11.54
C TRP A 101 -10.23 -0.93 -12.50
N GLU A 102 -10.84 -1.30 -13.64
CA GLU A 102 -10.24 -2.23 -14.59
C GLU A 102 -8.79 -1.89 -15.00
N PRO A 103 -8.44 -0.66 -15.42
CA PRO A 103 -7.08 -0.33 -15.82
C PRO A 103 -6.08 -0.42 -14.66
N ILE A 104 -6.52 -0.10 -13.44
CA ILE A 104 -5.69 -0.18 -12.23
C ILE A 104 -5.44 -1.66 -11.90
N LEU A 105 -6.50 -2.46 -11.93
CA LEU A 105 -6.45 -3.87 -11.59
C LEU A 105 -5.59 -4.67 -12.56
N ASN A 106 -5.82 -4.48 -13.86
CA ASN A 106 -5.08 -5.16 -14.92
C ASN A 106 -3.58 -4.83 -14.92
N ARG A 107 -3.19 -3.64 -14.45
CA ARG A 107 -1.77 -3.23 -14.41
C ARG A 107 -1.02 -3.73 -13.18
N LYS A 108 -1.69 -3.82 -12.03
CA LYS A 108 -1.03 -4.01 -10.72
C LYS A 108 -1.29 -5.36 -10.09
N PHE A 109 -2.39 -6.01 -10.45
CA PHE A 109 -2.85 -7.22 -9.79
C PHE A 109 -2.93 -8.38 -10.77
N GLN A 110 -2.81 -9.59 -10.24
CA GLN A 110 -2.83 -10.78 -11.06
C GLN A 110 -4.24 -11.03 -11.58
N PHE A 111 -4.36 -11.22 -12.90
CA PHE A 111 -5.56 -11.76 -13.51
C PHE A 111 -5.70 -13.23 -13.16
N VAL A 112 -6.84 -13.60 -12.60
CA VAL A 112 -7.17 -14.98 -12.21
C VAL A 112 -7.98 -15.67 -13.30
N GLY A 113 -9.04 -15.03 -13.79
CA GLY A 113 -9.95 -15.65 -14.74
C GLY A 113 -11.21 -14.85 -14.96
N LYS A 114 -12.22 -15.47 -15.54
CA LYS A 114 -13.54 -14.85 -15.74
C LYS A 114 -14.59 -15.41 -14.80
N VAL A 115 -15.59 -14.59 -14.50
CA VAL A 115 -16.80 -15.04 -13.82
C VAL A 115 -17.62 -15.88 -14.79
N VAL A 116 -17.89 -17.12 -14.41
CA VAL A 116 -18.82 -18.00 -15.13
C VAL A 116 -20.17 -17.95 -14.43
N SER A 117 -21.20 -17.51 -15.15
CA SER A 117 -22.59 -17.65 -14.71
C SER A 117 -22.97 -19.12 -14.86
N THR A 118 -23.25 -19.80 -13.75
CA THR A 118 -23.93 -21.09 -13.80
C THR A 118 -25.33 -20.86 -14.36
N ILE A 119 -25.57 -21.29 -15.60
CA ILE A 119 -26.92 -21.47 -16.16
C ILE A 119 -27.52 -22.72 -15.53
#